data_AF-A0A929YKU8-F1
#
_entry.id   AF-A0A929YKU8-F1
#
_cell.length_a   1.000
_cell.length_b   1.000
_cell.length_c   1.000
_cell.angle_alpha   90.00
_cell.angle_beta   90.00
_cell.angle_gamma   90.00
#
_symmetry.space_group_name_H-M   'P 1'
#
loop_
_entity.id
_entity.type
_entity.pdbx_description
1 polymer ?
#
loop_
_entity_poly.entity_id
_entity_poly.type
_entity_poly.pdbx_seq_one_letter_code
_entity_poly.pdbx_strand_id
1 'polypeptide(L)'
;MKKPKCKPASTLKSVSGLGLSKRAERYVEKNYFSMDQLVWHVRFLYYMMQYHPETLKAYRPKVFTEIISALNTAGYIRTDFVADSFGLKYLKRVLLGNKCEPVILECFLPEFCKKSNRFRLTNRPDDQSCLEWNKIYENDVLLYKKSLKTFRSNLRTYLSAAEMKYFDYRFGFNKHRTHTLSQTAAEFKLTISEAKKQEKEILKKIELSKIIYMI
;
A
#
# COMPACT_ATOMS: atom_id res chain seq x y z
N MET A 1 -18.54 12.63 8.27
CA MET A 1 -18.04 11.46 7.50
C MET A 1 -18.08 10.23 8.41
N LYS A 2 -18.70 9.12 8.00
CA LYS A 2 -18.64 7.88 8.79
C LYS A 2 -17.26 7.24 8.58
N LYS A 3 -16.46 7.16 9.65
CA LYS A 3 -15.18 6.43 9.62
C LYS A 3 -15.43 4.98 9.19
N PRO A 4 -14.51 4.38 8.41
CA PRO A 4 -14.53 2.94 8.16
C PRO A 4 -14.56 2.18 9.49
N LYS A 5 -15.43 1.17 9.58
CA LYS A 5 -15.54 0.29 10.75
C LYS A 5 -14.39 -0.71 10.77
N CYS A 6 -13.16 -0.25 11.00
CA CYS A 6 -12.05 -1.13 11.35
C CYS A 6 -11.88 -1.12 12.87
N LYS A 7 -11.84 -2.30 13.49
CA LYS A 7 -11.51 -2.40 14.91
C LYS A 7 -10.03 -2.01 15.12
N PRO A 8 -9.72 -1.23 16.17
CA PRO A 8 -8.34 -0.94 16.50
C PRO A 8 -7.57 -2.22 16.84
N ALA A 9 -6.34 -2.36 16.36
CA ALA A 9 -5.48 -3.52 16.61
C ALA A 9 -5.31 -3.79 18.12
N SER A 10 -5.21 -2.72 18.91
CA SER A 10 -5.09 -2.74 20.36
C SER A 10 -6.25 -3.43 21.11
N THR A 11 -7.40 -3.62 20.43
CA THR A 11 -8.55 -4.35 20.98
C THR A 11 -8.43 -5.86 20.83
N LEU A 12 -7.52 -6.37 19.99
CA LEU A 12 -7.26 -7.81 19.87
C LEU A 12 -6.35 -8.26 21.00
N LYS A 13 -6.89 -9.03 21.96
CA LYS A 13 -6.10 -9.56 23.09
C LYS A 13 -5.56 -10.96 22.83
N SER A 14 -6.25 -11.76 22.04
CA SER A 14 -5.85 -13.11 21.66
C SER A 14 -6.50 -13.52 20.34
N VAL A 15 -5.93 -14.52 19.67
CA VAL A 15 -6.59 -15.17 18.54
C VAL A 15 -7.58 -16.26 18.94
N SER A 16 -7.60 -16.65 20.23
CA SER A 16 -8.61 -17.54 20.78
C SER A 16 -10.01 -16.94 20.56
N GLY A 17 -10.93 -17.78 20.08
CA GLY A 17 -12.30 -17.35 19.76
C GLY A 17 -12.48 -16.69 18.38
N LEU A 18 -11.41 -16.54 17.58
CA LEU A 18 -11.52 -16.09 16.19
C LEU A 18 -11.90 -17.21 15.20
N GLY A 19 -12.15 -18.43 15.70
CA GLY A 19 -12.48 -19.59 14.86
C GLY A 19 -11.30 -20.16 14.07
N LEU A 20 -10.08 -19.92 14.54
CA LEU A 20 -8.87 -20.50 13.95
C LEU A 20 -8.73 -21.98 14.33
N SER A 21 -8.14 -22.76 13.43
CA SER A 21 -7.67 -24.11 13.71
C SER A 21 -6.53 -24.07 14.73
N LYS A 22 -6.37 -25.15 15.50
CA LYS A 22 -5.23 -25.33 16.43
C LYS A 22 -3.86 -25.21 15.75
N ARG A 23 -3.79 -25.42 14.43
CA ARG A 23 -2.56 -25.23 13.65
C ARG A 23 -2.29 -23.74 13.43
N ALA A 24 -3.32 -22.97 13.09
CA ALA A 24 -3.21 -21.52 12.91
C ALA A 24 -2.94 -20.80 14.23
N GLU A 25 -3.60 -21.18 15.31
CA GLU A 25 -3.33 -20.65 16.66
C GLU A 25 -1.87 -20.87 17.07
N ARG A 26 -1.37 -22.12 17.01
CA ARG A 26 0.04 -22.43 17.29
C ARG A 26 1.01 -21.71 16.37
N TYR A 27 0.63 -21.49 15.10
CA TYR A 27 1.46 -20.71 14.19
C TYR A 27 1.56 -19.26 14.66
N VAL A 28 0.45 -18.66 15.11
CA VAL A 28 0.45 -17.29 15.63
C VAL A 28 1.33 -17.20 16.88
N GLU A 29 1.10 -18.06 17.87
CA GLU A 29 1.86 -18.07 19.14
C GLU A 29 3.37 -18.23 18.90
N LYS A 30 3.76 -19.08 17.93
CA LYS A 30 5.18 -19.28 17.60
C LYS A 30 5.81 -18.10 16.86
N ASN A 31 5.03 -17.33 16.10
CA ASN A 31 5.57 -16.36 15.13
C ASN A 31 5.31 -14.90 15.46
N TYR A 32 4.51 -14.57 16.47
CA TYR A 32 4.24 -13.17 16.82
C TYR A 32 4.43 -12.95 18.31
N PHE A 33 5.14 -11.88 18.65
CA PHE A 33 5.38 -11.48 20.03
C PHE A 33 4.23 -10.64 20.60
N SER A 34 3.45 -9.99 19.72
CA SER A 34 2.30 -9.17 20.09
C SER A 34 1.14 -9.33 19.08
N MET A 35 -0.08 -9.04 19.53
CA MET A 35 -1.25 -9.00 18.65
C MET A 35 -1.18 -7.83 17.66
N ASP A 36 -0.55 -6.71 18.03
CA ASP A 36 -0.32 -5.59 17.12
C ASP A 36 0.58 -5.97 15.95
N GLN A 37 1.66 -6.73 16.19
CA GLN A 37 2.49 -7.31 15.13
C GLN A 37 1.69 -8.21 14.21
N LEU A 38 0.86 -9.11 14.77
CA LEU A 38 0.01 -10.00 13.99
C LEU A 38 -0.95 -9.20 13.11
N VAL A 39 -1.71 -8.28 13.70
CA VAL A 39 -2.73 -7.49 13.00
C VAL A 39 -2.08 -6.67 11.89
N TRP A 40 -0.95 -6.02 12.15
CA TRP A 40 -0.23 -5.28 11.13
C TRP A 40 0.21 -6.19 9.99
N HIS A 41 0.86 -7.32 10.31
CA HIS A 41 1.35 -8.24 9.28
C HIS A 41 0.21 -8.80 8.43
N VAL A 42 -0.94 -9.11 9.03
CA VAL A 42 -2.12 -9.61 8.31
C VAL A 42 -2.74 -8.51 7.43
N ARG A 43 -2.85 -7.27 7.92
CA ARG A 43 -3.29 -6.11 7.12
C ARG A 43 -2.39 -5.91 5.90
N PHE A 44 -1.08 -6.00 6.11
CA PHE A 44 -0.08 -5.95 5.05
C PHE A 44 -0.27 -7.08 4.03
N LEU A 45 -0.36 -8.34 4.50
CA LEU A 45 -0.54 -9.48 3.61
C LEU A 45 -1.86 -9.41 2.83
N TYR A 46 -2.95 -9.00 3.48
CA TYR A 46 -4.23 -8.80 2.82
C TYR A 46 -4.10 -7.79 1.68
N TYR A 47 -3.46 -6.65 1.95
CA TYR A 47 -3.21 -5.63 0.93
C TYR A 47 -2.36 -6.18 -0.23
N MET A 48 -1.25 -6.85 0.08
CA MET A 48 -0.37 -7.44 -0.94
C MET A 48 -1.08 -8.51 -1.78
N MET A 49 -2.06 -9.24 -1.22
CA MET A 49 -2.87 -10.19 -1.99
C MET A 49 -3.74 -9.51 -3.03
N GLN A 50 -4.32 -8.36 -2.70
CA GLN A 50 -5.23 -7.65 -3.60
C GLN A 50 -4.47 -7.00 -4.76
N TYR A 51 -3.28 -6.45 -4.48
CA TYR A 51 -2.62 -5.53 -5.41
C TYR A 51 -1.28 -6.03 -5.95
N HIS A 52 -0.63 -6.98 -5.26
CA HIS A 52 0.64 -7.61 -5.67
C HIS A 52 0.64 -9.13 -5.48
N PRO A 53 -0.33 -9.86 -6.09
CA PRO A 53 -0.50 -11.29 -5.84
C PRO A 53 0.73 -12.12 -6.20
N GLU A 54 1.48 -11.70 -7.23
CA GLU A 54 2.71 -12.37 -7.67
C GLU A 54 3.82 -12.30 -6.61
N THR A 55 3.92 -11.20 -5.86
CA THR A 55 4.89 -11.06 -4.77
C THR A 55 4.63 -12.04 -3.64
N LEU A 56 3.38 -12.44 -3.43
CA LEU A 56 3.00 -13.36 -2.34
C LEU A 56 3.03 -14.84 -2.71
N LYS A 57 3.03 -15.20 -4.01
CA LYS A 57 3.02 -16.62 -4.43
C LYS A 57 4.17 -17.42 -3.83
N ALA A 58 5.33 -16.80 -3.64
CA ALA A 58 6.51 -17.43 -3.04
C ALA A 58 6.49 -17.48 -1.49
N TYR A 59 5.66 -16.67 -0.83
CA TYR A 59 5.77 -16.38 0.61
C TYR A 59 4.54 -16.79 1.44
N ARG A 60 3.55 -17.48 0.86
CA ARG A 60 2.26 -17.72 1.53
C ARG A 60 2.07 -19.16 2.03
N PRO A 61 2.42 -19.46 3.28
CA PRO A 61 1.83 -20.58 4.01
C PRO A 61 0.31 -20.55 3.96
N LYS A 62 -0.34 -21.71 3.71
CA LYS A 62 -1.82 -21.85 3.68
C LYS A 62 -2.50 -21.29 4.95
N VAL A 63 -1.79 -21.30 6.08
CA VAL A 63 -2.24 -20.77 7.38
C VAL A 63 -2.58 -19.27 7.34
N PHE A 64 -1.93 -18.49 6.47
CA PHE A 64 -2.22 -17.06 6.37
C PHE A 64 -3.59 -16.77 5.77
N THR A 65 -4.09 -17.62 4.87
CA THR A 65 -5.45 -17.49 4.32
C THR A 65 -6.48 -17.53 5.43
N GLU A 66 -6.32 -18.48 6.34
CA GLU A 66 -7.19 -18.69 7.48
C GLU A 66 -7.13 -17.52 8.46
N ILE A 67 -5.92 -17.09 8.83
CA ILE A 67 -5.69 -15.95 9.72
C ILE A 67 -6.28 -14.65 9.14
N ILE A 68 -6.06 -14.37 7.85
CA ILE A 68 -6.63 -13.22 7.15
C ILE A 68 -8.16 -13.28 7.18
N SER A 69 -8.75 -14.43 6.87
CA SER A 69 -10.20 -14.61 6.87
C SER A 69 -10.82 -14.36 8.25
N ALA A 70 -10.20 -14.90 9.29
CA ALA A 70 -10.66 -14.74 10.66
C ALA A 70 -10.60 -13.27 11.12
N LEU A 71 -9.48 -12.59 10.89
CA LEU A 71 -9.31 -11.17 11.24
C LEU A 71 -10.20 -10.25 10.41
N ASN A 72 -10.44 -10.58 9.14
CA ASN A 72 -11.38 -9.86 8.30
C ASN A 72 -12.82 -9.98 8.83
N THR A 73 -13.24 -11.21 9.13
CA THR A 73 -14.57 -11.49 9.71
C THR A 73 -14.76 -10.80 11.06
N ALA A 74 -13.71 -10.76 11.88
CA ALA A 74 -13.72 -10.07 13.17
C ALA A 74 -13.67 -8.53 13.06
N GLY A 75 -13.45 -7.97 11.86
CA GLY A 75 -13.48 -6.54 11.58
C GLY A 75 -12.15 -5.80 11.72
N TYR A 76 -11.02 -6.51 11.77
CA TYR A 76 -9.68 -5.90 11.88
C TYR A 76 -9.06 -5.52 10.53
N ILE A 77 -9.69 -5.92 9.43
CA ILE A 77 -9.23 -5.64 8.06
C ILE A 77 -10.19 -4.66 7.40
N ARG A 78 -9.62 -3.67 6.73
CA ARG A 78 -10.32 -2.71 5.89
C ARG A 78 -10.40 -3.23 4.47
N THR A 79 -11.62 -3.49 4.03
CA THR A 79 -11.94 -3.91 2.65
C THR A 79 -12.32 -2.75 1.75
N ASP A 80 -12.45 -1.55 2.31
CA ASP A 80 -12.81 -0.31 1.62
C ASP A 80 -11.61 0.39 0.96
N PHE A 81 -10.39 -0.08 1.23
CA PHE A 81 -9.18 0.42 0.60
C PHE A 81 -9.21 0.22 -0.92
N VAL A 82 -9.24 1.33 -1.68
CA VAL A 82 -9.16 1.32 -3.15
C VAL A 82 -7.73 1.62 -3.57
N ALA A 83 -7.15 0.80 -4.46
CA ALA A 83 -5.79 0.97 -4.97
C ALA A 83 -5.45 2.38 -5.48
N ASP A 84 -6.39 3.03 -6.16
CA ASP A 84 -6.16 4.36 -6.71
C ASP A 84 -5.82 5.40 -5.62
N SER A 85 -6.32 5.19 -4.38
CA SER A 85 -5.95 6.01 -3.24
C SER A 85 -4.50 5.78 -2.81
N PHE A 86 -3.96 4.57 -2.98
CA PHE A 86 -2.54 4.29 -2.76
C PHE A 86 -1.67 4.92 -3.84
N GLY A 87 -2.10 4.83 -5.09
CA GLY A 87 -1.43 5.50 -6.22
C GLY A 87 -1.23 6.99 -5.98
N LEU A 88 -2.27 7.69 -5.48
CA LEU A 88 -2.13 9.12 -5.18
C LEU A 88 -1.23 9.40 -3.97
N LYS A 89 -1.32 8.61 -2.91
CA LYS A 89 -0.42 8.72 -1.75
C LYS A 89 1.03 8.51 -2.16
N TYR A 90 1.26 7.52 -3.02
CA TYR A 90 2.57 7.26 -3.60
C TYR A 90 3.07 8.46 -4.39
N LEU A 91 2.26 9.00 -5.30
CA LEU A 91 2.59 10.18 -6.09
C LEU A 91 2.94 11.39 -5.21
N LYS A 92 2.14 11.71 -4.19
CA LYS A 92 2.41 12.80 -3.25
C LYS A 92 3.80 12.66 -2.62
N ARG A 93 4.23 11.46 -2.23
CA ARG A 93 5.55 11.24 -1.64
C ARG A 93 6.69 11.38 -2.65
N VAL A 94 6.52 10.86 -3.86
CA VAL A 94 7.53 11.00 -4.92
C VAL A 94 7.78 12.48 -5.21
N LEU A 95 6.72 13.29 -5.27
CA LEU A 95 6.84 14.75 -5.42
C LEU A 95 7.54 15.41 -4.23
N LEU A 96 7.36 14.90 -3.00
CA LEU A 96 8.09 15.34 -1.81
C LEU A 96 9.53 14.80 -1.73
N GLY A 97 10.06 14.22 -2.81
CA GLY A 97 11.45 13.76 -2.89
C GLY A 97 11.72 12.41 -2.22
N ASN A 98 10.68 11.64 -1.89
CA ASN A 98 10.84 10.30 -1.35
C ASN A 98 11.25 9.30 -2.45
N LYS A 99 12.35 8.57 -2.22
CA LYS A 99 12.96 7.64 -3.19
C LYS A 99 12.63 6.16 -2.93
N CYS A 100 11.76 5.85 -1.97
CA CYS A 100 11.38 4.45 -1.72
C CYS A 100 10.58 3.88 -2.90
N GLU A 101 10.82 2.61 -3.24
CA GLU A 101 10.07 1.92 -4.28
C GLU A 101 8.60 1.69 -3.87
N PRO A 102 7.65 1.63 -4.82
CA PRO A 102 6.24 1.49 -4.51
C PRO A 102 5.91 0.25 -3.68
N VAL A 103 6.57 -0.88 -3.98
CA VAL A 103 6.41 -2.15 -3.24
C VAL A 103 6.82 -1.99 -1.77
N ILE A 104 7.81 -1.13 -1.50
CA ILE A 104 8.23 -0.78 -0.15
C ILE A 104 7.23 0.20 0.46
N LEU A 105 6.73 1.16 -0.32
CA LEU A 105 5.79 2.21 0.12
C LEU A 105 4.39 1.71 0.41
N GLU A 106 3.96 0.64 -0.23
CA GLU A 106 2.70 -0.02 0.07
C GLU A 106 2.77 -0.86 1.35
N CYS A 107 3.98 -1.01 1.92
CA CYS A 107 4.22 -1.42 3.31
C CYS A 107 4.18 -0.24 4.30
N PHE A 108 4.11 1.03 3.87
CA PHE A 108 4.21 2.19 4.76
C PHE A 108 3.07 3.18 4.52
N LEU A 109 2.21 3.36 5.52
CA LEU A 109 1.35 4.52 5.51
C LEU A 109 2.20 5.81 5.57
N PRO A 110 1.77 6.91 4.94
CA PRO A 110 2.66 7.96 4.42
C PRO A 110 3.46 8.78 5.44
N GLU A 111 3.17 8.66 6.73
CA GLU A 111 3.88 9.38 7.80
C GLU A 111 5.19 8.68 8.24
N PHE A 112 5.47 7.46 7.75
CA PHE A 112 6.42 6.52 8.39
C PHE A 112 7.85 6.39 7.85
N CYS A 113 8.48 7.39 7.22
CA CYS A 113 9.94 7.22 6.95
C CYS A 113 10.80 8.47 7.12
N LYS A 114 11.59 8.49 8.19
CA LYS A 114 13.04 8.71 8.05
C LYS A 114 13.63 7.50 7.29
N LYS A 115 14.60 7.78 6.42
CA LYS A 115 15.27 6.86 5.47
C LYS A 115 15.56 5.46 6.06
N SER A 116 14.84 4.43 5.62
CA SER A 116 15.22 3.03 5.87
C SER A 116 15.49 2.34 4.54
N ASN A 117 16.77 2.25 4.18
CA ASN A 117 17.26 1.58 2.97
C ASN A 117 17.43 0.05 3.15
N ARG A 118 16.82 -0.57 4.17
CA ARG A 118 17.11 -1.97 4.55
C ARG A 118 15.89 -2.78 4.99
N PHE A 119 14.79 -2.70 4.24
CA PHE A 119 13.71 -3.67 4.42
C PHE A 119 13.99 -4.91 3.55
N ARG A 120 14.40 -6.01 4.18
CA ARG A 120 14.18 -7.35 3.63
C ARG A 120 12.80 -7.77 4.12
N LEU A 121 11.99 -8.47 3.31
CA LEU A 121 10.73 -9.10 3.73
C LEU A 121 10.89 -10.06 4.94
N THR A 122 12.13 -10.30 5.37
CA THR A 122 12.52 -11.11 6.52
C THR A 122 12.67 -10.31 7.82
N ASN A 123 12.76 -8.97 7.77
CA ASN A 123 12.92 -8.15 8.97
C ASN A 123 11.53 -7.85 9.53
N ARG A 124 11.17 -8.52 10.63
CA ARG A 124 9.95 -8.20 11.35
C ARG A 124 10.08 -6.78 11.94
N PRO A 125 9.11 -5.89 11.71
CA PRO A 125 9.08 -4.59 12.37
C PRO A 125 8.99 -4.77 13.88
N ASP A 126 9.58 -3.86 14.65
CA ASP A 126 9.41 -3.82 16.10
C ASP A 126 7.95 -3.46 16.50
N ASP A 127 7.62 -3.69 17.78
CA ASP A 127 6.26 -3.46 18.30
C ASP A 127 5.83 -1.98 18.21
N GLN A 128 6.76 -1.06 18.45
CA GLN A 128 6.47 0.37 18.39
C GLN A 128 6.05 0.79 16.97
N SER A 129 6.79 0.33 15.98
CA SER A 129 6.45 0.53 14.56
C SER A 129 5.08 -0.04 14.24
N CYS A 130 4.77 -1.27 14.69
CA CYS A 130 3.48 -1.90 14.44
C CYS A 130 2.30 -1.12 15.04
N LEU A 131 2.46 -0.61 16.27
CA LEU A 131 1.44 0.20 16.94
C LEU A 131 1.13 1.48 16.15
N GLU A 132 2.17 2.18 15.72
CA GLU A 132 2.01 3.41 14.95
C GLU A 132 1.38 3.12 13.58
N TRP A 133 1.82 2.05 12.91
CA TRP A 133 1.31 1.67 11.59
C TRP A 133 -0.16 1.25 11.62
N ASN A 134 -0.55 0.49 12.65
CA ASN A 134 -1.95 0.16 12.90
C ASN A 134 -2.80 1.42 13.13
N LYS A 135 -2.33 2.38 13.94
CA LYS A 135 -3.04 3.64 14.17
C LYS A 135 -3.28 4.42 12.88
N ILE A 136 -2.28 4.49 12.00
CA ILE A 136 -2.51 5.18 10.73
C ILE A 136 -3.50 4.40 9.86
N TYR A 137 -3.39 3.07 9.79
CA TYR A 137 -4.27 2.25 8.96
C TYR A 137 -5.75 2.46 9.35
N GLU A 138 -5.98 2.55 10.65
CA GLU A 138 -7.30 2.75 11.25
C GLU A 138 -7.85 4.16 11.04
N ASN A 139 -6.98 5.18 11.04
CA ASN A 139 -7.37 6.58 10.89
C ASN A 139 -7.29 7.10 9.46
N ASP A 140 -6.77 6.31 8.54
CA ASP A 140 -6.53 6.72 7.16
C ASP A 140 -7.83 7.10 6.44
N VAL A 141 -7.89 8.33 5.93
CA VAL A 141 -9.02 8.86 5.19
C VAL A 141 -8.89 8.45 3.73
N LEU A 142 -9.87 7.69 3.24
CA LEU A 142 -9.91 7.32 1.83
C LEU A 142 -10.32 8.51 0.98
N LEU A 143 -9.64 8.65 -0.15
CA LEU A 143 -10.06 9.55 -1.20
C LEU A 143 -11.22 8.93 -1.97
N TYR A 144 -12.32 9.66 -2.05
CA TYR A 144 -13.50 9.20 -2.78
C TYR A 144 -13.24 9.14 -4.29
N LYS A 145 -13.93 8.19 -4.94
CA LYS A 145 -13.89 7.97 -6.39
C LYS A 145 -14.12 9.26 -7.20
N LYS A 146 -14.96 10.19 -6.71
CA LYS A 146 -15.21 11.49 -7.35
C LYS A 146 -13.95 12.37 -7.38
N SER A 147 -13.24 12.50 -6.26
CA SER A 147 -12.00 13.29 -6.17
C SER A 147 -10.91 12.72 -7.09
N LEU A 148 -10.77 11.40 -7.14
CA LEU A 148 -9.83 10.72 -8.03
C LEU A 148 -10.17 10.93 -9.51
N LYS A 149 -11.46 10.86 -9.88
CA LYS A 149 -11.92 11.14 -11.25
C LYS A 149 -11.60 12.58 -11.66
N THR A 150 -11.88 13.56 -10.79
CA THR A 150 -11.57 14.97 -11.05
C THR A 150 -10.08 15.19 -11.22
N PHE A 151 -9.25 14.65 -10.31
CA PHE A 151 -7.80 14.72 -10.42
C PHE A 151 -7.28 14.18 -11.76
N ARG A 152 -7.73 12.98 -12.15
CA ARG A 152 -7.31 12.36 -13.43
C ARG A 152 -7.79 13.15 -14.64
N SER A 153 -8.97 13.77 -14.56
CA SER A 153 -9.46 14.64 -15.63
C SER A 153 -8.55 15.86 -15.78
N ASN A 154 -8.16 16.48 -14.67
CA ASN A 154 -7.28 17.64 -14.68
C ASN A 154 -5.86 17.27 -15.14
N LEU A 155 -5.34 16.09 -14.79
CA LEU A 155 -4.03 15.63 -15.28
C LEU A 155 -3.92 15.63 -16.81
N ARG A 156 -5.01 15.30 -17.52
CA ARG A 156 -5.05 15.24 -18.98
C ARG A 156 -4.85 16.60 -19.67
N THR A 157 -5.00 17.71 -18.95
CA THR A 157 -4.71 19.03 -19.51
C THR A 157 -3.22 19.36 -19.49
N TYR A 158 -2.41 18.60 -18.74
CA TYR A 158 -0.97 18.85 -18.56
C TYR A 158 -0.09 17.74 -19.13
N LEU A 159 -0.61 16.52 -19.21
CA LEU A 159 0.10 15.35 -19.75
C LEU A 159 -0.43 15.00 -21.13
N SER A 160 0.48 14.72 -22.07
CA SER A 160 0.13 14.10 -23.34
C SER A 160 -0.48 12.71 -23.12
N ALA A 161 -1.15 12.15 -24.14
CA ALA A 161 -1.73 10.82 -24.06
C ALA A 161 -0.70 9.73 -23.70
N ALA A 162 0.52 9.83 -24.22
CA ALA A 162 1.61 8.89 -23.93
C ALA A 162 2.10 9.02 -22.48
N GLU A 163 2.26 10.25 -21.99
CA GLU A 163 2.63 10.54 -20.60
C GLU A 163 1.54 10.08 -19.63
N MET A 164 0.28 10.27 -19.97
CA MET A 164 -0.84 9.80 -19.17
C MET A 164 -0.83 8.26 -19.07
N LYS A 165 -0.54 7.56 -20.17
CA LYS A 165 -0.42 6.09 -20.16
C LYS A 165 0.74 5.62 -19.27
N TYR A 166 1.90 6.26 -19.38
CA TYR A 166 3.06 6.00 -18.51
C TYR A 166 2.70 6.24 -17.04
N PHE A 167 2.12 7.41 -16.74
CA PHE A 167 1.73 7.82 -15.40
C PHE A 167 0.73 6.84 -14.78
N ASP A 168 -0.34 6.50 -15.52
CA ASP A 168 -1.38 5.62 -15.03
C ASP A 168 -0.83 4.22 -14.71
N TYR A 169 0.10 3.71 -15.51
CA TYR A 169 0.78 2.45 -15.21
C TYR A 169 1.68 2.56 -13.99
N ARG A 170 2.61 3.54 -13.99
CA ARG A 170 3.63 3.71 -12.95
C ARG A 170 3.03 3.89 -11.55
N PHE A 171 2.01 4.74 -11.45
CA PHE A 171 1.37 5.11 -10.18
C PHE A 171 0.08 4.31 -9.90
N GLY A 172 -0.23 3.30 -10.70
CA GLY A 172 -1.29 2.33 -10.40
C GLY A 172 -2.72 2.81 -10.58
N PHE A 173 -2.92 3.87 -11.37
CA PHE A 173 -4.25 4.30 -11.83
C PHE A 173 -4.77 3.48 -13.03
N ASN A 174 -3.93 2.59 -13.57
CA ASN A 174 -4.28 1.53 -14.52
C ASN A 174 -4.08 0.17 -13.85
N LYS A 175 -5.15 -0.62 -13.71
CA LYS A 175 -5.16 -1.96 -13.08
C LYS A 175 -4.84 -1.98 -11.58
N HIS A 176 -5.01 -0.85 -10.88
CA HIS A 176 -5.07 -0.83 -9.41
C HIS A 176 -3.78 -1.34 -8.71
N ARG A 177 -2.61 -1.18 -9.33
CA ARG A 177 -1.33 -1.55 -8.71
C ARG A 177 -0.21 -0.63 -9.19
N THR A 178 0.61 -0.12 -8.28
CA THR A 178 1.80 0.63 -8.68
C THR A 178 2.86 -0.31 -9.26
N HIS A 179 3.76 0.22 -10.07
CA HIS A 179 4.82 -0.56 -10.70
C HIS A 179 6.17 0.08 -10.40
N THR A 180 7.21 -0.72 -10.19
CA THR A 180 8.59 -0.21 -10.01
C THR A 180 9.07 0.49 -11.29
N LEU A 181 10.14 1.29 -11.18
CA LEU A 181 10.78 1.88 -12.36
C LEU A 181 11.24 0.81 -13.35
N SER A 182 11.75 -0.33 -12.87
CA SER A 182 12.16 -1.46 -13.72
C SER A 182 10.97 -2.08 -14.47
N GLN A 183 9.87 -2.35 -13.79
CA GLN A 183 8.64 -2.87 -14.41
C GLN A 183 8.05 -1.89 -15.43
N THR A 184 8.16 -0.59 -15.16
CA THR A 184 7.67 0.46 -16.06
C THR A 184 8.59 0.59 -17.28
N ALA A 185 9.90 0.56 -17.09
CA ALA A 185 10.86 0.56 -18.20
C ALA A 185 10.59 -0.63 -19.15
N ALA A 186 10.39 -1.83 -18.59
CA ALA A 186 10.05 -3.02 -19.37
C ALA A 186 8.74 -2.87 -20.17
N GLU A 187 7.65 -2.42 -19.53
CA GLU A 187 6.34 -2.25 -20.17
C GLU A 187 6.40 -1.26 -21.36
N PHE A 188 7.16 -0.17 -21.21
CA PHE A 188 7.26 0.88 -22.21
C PHE A 188 8.46 0.72 -23.15
N LYS A 189 9.19 -0.41 -23.08
CA LYS A 189 10.39 -0.70 -23.89
C LYS A 189 11.47 0.39 -23.78
N LEU A 190 11.67 0.89 -22.57
CA LEU A 190 12.67 1.89 -22.22
C LEU A 190 13.81 1.25 -21.42
N THR A 191 14.97 1.88 -21.45
CA THR A 191 15.98 1.68 -20.40
C THR A 191 15.52 2.29 -19.09
N ILE A 192 16.07 1.83 -17.96
CA ILE A 192 15.78 2.40 -16.64
C ILE A 192 16.12 3.90 -16.60
N SER A 193 17.18 4.33 -17.29
CA SER A 193 17.60 5.73 -17.35
C SER A 193 16.57 6.60 -18.10
N GLU A 194 16.06 6.10 -19.23
CA GLU A 194 15.00 6.78 -20.00
C GLU A 194 13.70 6.84 -19.22
N ALA A 195 13.27 5.75 -18.58
CA ALA A 195 12.10 5.73 -17.72
C ALA A 195 12.23 6.75 -16.57
N LYS A 196 13.40 6.83 -15.94
CA LYS A 196 13.69 7.82 -14.89
C LYS A 196 13.63 9.26 -15.41
N LYS A 197 14.17 9.52 -16.61
CA LYS A 197 14.09 10.84 -17.25
C LYS A 197 12.64 11.22 -17.55
N GLN A 198 11.87 10.30 -18.14
CA GLN A 198 10.46 10.51 -18.45
C GLN A 198 9.62 10.73 -17.18
N GLU A 199 9.84 9.94 -16.13
CA GLU A 199 9.18 10.12 -14.83
C GLU A 199 9.46 11.51 -14.26
N LYS A 200 10.73 11.97 -14.31
CA LYS A 200 11.11 13.31 -13.82
C LYS A 200 10.35 14.42 -14.55
N GLU A 201 10.22 14.33 -15.88
CA GLU A 201 9.49 15.33 -16.66
C GLU A 201 7.98 15.33 -16.35
N ILE A 202 7.37 14.15 -16.24
CA ILE A 202 5.96 14.00 -15.85
C ILE A 202 5.73 14.60 -14.46
N LEU A 203 6.57 14.26 -13.49
CA LEU A 203 6.46 14.76 -12.12
C LEU A 203 6.58 16.29 -12.07
N LYS A 204 7.53 16.86 -12.83
CA LYS A 204 7.70 18.31 -12.94
C LYS A 204 6.44 19.00 -13.47
N LYS A 205 5.79 18.44 -14.51
CA LYS A 205 4.52 18.96 -15.03
C LYS A 205 3.40 18.92 -13.98
N ILE A 206 3.30 17.81 -13.25
CA ILE A 206 2.31 17.65 -12.18
C ILE A 206 2.56 18.65 -11.05
N GLU A 207 3.80 18.81 -10.62
CA GLU A 207 4.19 19.76 -9.58
C GLU A 207 3.83 21.20 -9.97
N LEU A 208 4.21 21.62 -11.18
CA LEU A 208 3.92 22.96 -11.71
C LEU A 208 2.42 23.22 -11.84
N SER A 209 1.63 22.20 -12.16
CA SER A 209 0.18 22.33 -12.27
C SER A 209 -0.53 22.56 -10.93
N LYS A 210 0.14 22.28 -9.80
CA LYS A 210 -0.41 22.37 -8.42
C LYS A 210 -1.68 21.54 -8.17
N ILE A 211 -2.16 20.76 -9.12
CA ILE A 211 -3.42 19.99 -9.03
C ILE A 211 -3.43 19.00 -7.86
N ILE A 212 -2.26 18.53 -7.42
CA ILE A 212 -2.16 17.55 -6.34
C ILE A 212 -2.46 18.15 -4.96
N TYR A 213 -2.34 19.48 -4.83
CA TYR A 213 -2.68 20.22 -3.62
C TYR A 213 -4.18 20.56 -3.52
N MET A 214 -4.95 20.26 -4.58
CA MET A 214 -6.40 20.49 -4.64
C MET A 214 -7.22 19.25 -4.19
N ILE A 215 -6.55 18.20 -3.68
CA ILE A 215 -7.12 16.90 -3.28
C ILE A 215 -6.78 16.59 -1.82
#